data_AF-A0A416WSC9-F1
#
_entry.id   AF-A0A416WSC9-F1
#
_cell.length_a   1.000
_cell.length_b   1.000
_cell.length_c   1.000
_cell.angle_alpha   90.00
_cell.angle_beta   90.00
_cell.angle_gamma   90.00
#
_symmetry.space_group_name_H-M   'P 1'
#
loop_
_entity.id
_entity.type
_entity.pdbx_description
1 polymer ?
#
loop_
_entity_poly.entity_id
_entity_poly.type
_entity_poly.pdbx_seq_one_letter_code
_entity_poly.pdbx_strand_id
1 'polypeptide(L)'
;MSKAITEKKYYRVGKTFSNTDKDYNGLLNIPFGIWITTQSFEVISSMKWEKAYKLSIPIDGKIIDDSIKNCCIFVYLDEANYDKKEYQQVTWDELMKKQLTN
;
A
#
# COMPACT_ATOMS: atom_id res chain seq x y z
N MET A 1 35.73 -20.06 9.33
CA MET A 1 34.34 -19.68 9.64
C MET A 1 33.52 -19.77 8.37
N SER A 2 32.52 -20.65 8.31
CA SER A 2 31.58 -20.69 7.18
C SER A 2 30.65 -19.48 7.25
N LYS A 3 30.38 -18.83 6.12
CA LYS A 3 29.34 -17.81 6.05
C LYS A 3 27.99 -18.53 6.17
N ALA A 4 27.23 -18.24 7.23
CA ALA A 4 25.86 -18.71 7.34
C ALA A 4 25.01 -18.00 6.28
N ILE A 5 24.40 -18.76 5.37
CA ILE A 5 23.39 -18.24 4.46
C ILE A 5 22.12 -18.02 5.31
N THR A 6 21.65 -16.78 5.39
CA THR A 6 20.38 -16.45 6.03
C THR A 6 19.30 -16.39 4.94
N GLU A 7 18.27 -17.20 5.09
CA GLU A 7 17.14 -17.21 4.17
C GLU A 7 16.24 -16.01 4.46
N LYS A 8 16.01 -15.16 3.47
CA LYS A 8 15.12 -13.99 3.59
C LYS A 8 13.81 -14.27 2.87
N LYS A 9 12.69 -14.10 3.57
CA LYS A 9 11.35 -14.29 3.01
C LYS A 9 10.87 -13.04 2.31
N TYR A 10 10.37 -13.22 1.09
CA TYR A 10 9.84 -12.15 0.25
C TYR A 10 8.37 -12.43 -0.09
N TYR A 11 7.59 -11.37 -0.26
CA TYR A 11 6.15 -11.42 -0.57
C TYR A 11 5.85 -10.49 -1.74
N ARG A 12 4.89 -10.86 -2.58
CA ARG A 12 4.51 -10.05 -3.75
C ARG A 12 3.18 -9.38 -3.50
N VAL A 13 3.18 -8.06 -3.33
CA VAL A 13 1.94 -7.31 -3.16
C VAL A 13 1.09 -7.44 -4.41
N GLY A 14 -0.06 -8.08 -4.27
CA GLY A 14 -1.01 -8.27 -5.37
C GLY A 14 -1.42 -6.93 -5.97
N LYS A 15 -1.58 -6.88 -7.30
CA LYS A 15 -2.18 -5.72 -7.98
C LYS A 15 -3.68 -5.59 -7.69
N THR A 16 -4.31 -6.56 -7.03
CA THR A 16 -5.77 -6.64 -6.83
C THR A 16 -6.38 -5.53 -5.95
N PHE A 17 -5.57 -4.70 -5.28
CA PHE A 17 -6.06 -3.44 -4.70
C PHE A 17 -6.15 -2.30 -5.73
N SER A 18 -5.58 -2.46 -6.94
CA SER A 18 -5.91 -1.68 -8.14
C SER A 18 -7.12 -2.32 -8.83
N ASN A 19 -8.31 -2.16 -8.25
CA ASN A 19 -9.52 -2.27 -9.06
C ASN A 19 -9.57 -1.04 -9.98
N THR A 20 -8.76 -1.08 -11.04
CA THR A 20 -8.85 -0.17 -12.19
C THR A 20 -8.99 -1.03 -13.43
N ASP A 21 -10.09 -1.76 -13.50
CA ASP A 21 -10.69 -2.16 -14.77
C ASP A 21 -12.12 -1.65 -14.76
N LYS A 22 -12.30 -0.40 -15.24
CA LYS A 22 -12.97 -0.15 -16.53
C LYS A 22 -12.99 1.31 -16.99
N ASP A 23 -12.74 2.30 -16.14
CA ASP A 23 -12.78 3.72 -16.54
C ASP A 23 -11.52 4.50 -16.11
N TYR A 24 -10.34 4.07 -16.56
CA TYR A 24 -9.10 4.83 -16.39
C TYR A 24 -9.12 6.08 -17.28
N ASN A 25 -9.94 7.07 -16.93
CA ASN A 25 -9.82 8.44 -17.43
C ASN A 25 -8.55 9.02 -16.80
N GLY A 26 -7.45 9.01 -17.55
CA GLY A 26 -6.12 9.51 -17.18
C GLY A 26 -6.04 11.02 -16.89
N LEU A 27 -6.99 11.57 -16.15
CA LEU A 27 -7.11 12.98 -15.76
C LEU A 27 -6.62 13.24 -14.34
N LEU A 28 -6.43 12.21 -13.50
CA LEU A 28 -5.88 12.35 -12.15
C LEU A 28 -4.56 11.58 -12.05
N ASN A 29 -3.44 12.31 -11.97
CA ASN A 29 -2.10 11.80 -11.63
C ASN A 29 -2.00 11.28 -10.18
N ILE A 30 -3.10 10.76 -9.62
CA ILE A 30 -3.17 10.26 -8.25
C ILE A 30 -2.96 8.75 -8.31
N PRO A 31 -1.82 8.24 -7.84
CA PRO A 31 -1.62 6.80 -7.77
C PRO A 31 -2.58 6.19 -6.74
N PHE A 32 -3.51 5.37 -7.23
CA PHE A 32 -4.31 4.45 -6.42
C PHE A 32 -3.44 3.26 -6.06
N GLY A 33 -3.34 2.92 -4.78
CA GLY A 33 -2.42 1.86 -4.38
C GLY A 33 -2.38 1.61 -2.90
N ILE A 34 -1.56 0.63 -2.55
CA ILE A 34 -1.20 0.35 -1.16
C ILE A 34 0.06 1.13 -0.86
N TRP A 35 0.04 1.87 0.23
CA TRP A 35 1.11 2.77 0.62
C TRP A 35 1.72 2.31 1.92
N ILE A 36 3.03 2.50 2.04
CA ILE A 36 3.73 2.36 3.31
C ILE A 36 4.37 3.67 3.72
N THR A 37 4.45 3.90 5.02
CA THR A 37 5.23 4.98 5.59
C THR A 37 5.74 4.60 6.98
N THR A 38 6.77 5.28 7.44
CA THR A 38 7.27 5.19 8.82
C THR A 38 6.46 6.06 9.78
N GLN A 39 5.60 6.94 9.27
CA GLN A 39 4.67 7.72 10.10
C GLN A 39 3.54 6.85 10.66
N SER A 40 2.93 7.28 11.76
CA SER A 40 1.73 6.61 12.28
C SER A 40 0.52 6.85 11.37
N PHE A 41 -0.46 5.96 11.44
CA PHE A 41 -1.70 6.13 10.68
C PHE A 41 -2.46 7.40 11.07
N GLU A 42 -2.45 7.79 12.33
CA GLU A 42 -3.06 9.04 12.82
C GLU A 42 -2.43 10.28 12.17
N VAL A 43 -1.10 10.29 12.05
CA VAL A 43 -0.38 11.37 11.37
C VAL A 43 -0.74 11.42 9.90
N ILE A 44 -0.80 10.27 9.22
CA ILE A 44 -1.15 10.24 7.79
C ILE A 44 -2.60 10.63 7.52
N SER A 45 -3.54 10.06 8.27
CA SER A 45 -4.98 10.26 8.05
C SER A 45 -5.47 11.66 8.40
N SER A 46 -4.71 12.42 9.21
CA SER A 46 -4.99 13.84 9.49
C SER A 46 -4.47 14.80 8.42
N MET A 47 -3.63 14.33 7.48
CA MET A 47 -3.07 15.17 6.42
C MET A 47 -3.92 15.15 5.15
N LYS A 48 -3.75 16.19 4.32
CA LYS A 48 -4.23 16.13 2.94
C LYS A 48 -3.42 15.11 2.15
N TRP A 49 -4.09 14.43 1.21
CA TRP A 49 -3.50 13.44 0.32
C TRP A 49 -2.18 13.89 -0.32
N GLU A 50 -2.12 15.12 -0.81
CA GLU A 50 -0.96 15.67 -1.53
C GLU A 50 0.31 15.74 -0.68
N LYS A 51 0.16 15.74 0.65
CA LYS A 51 1.28 15.64 1.59
C LYS A 51 1.53 14.19 1.99
N ALA A 52 0.47 13.44 2.28
CA ALA A 52 0.56 12.04 2.70
C ALA A 52 1.31 11.17 1.67
N TYR A 53 0.98 11.29 0.37
CA TYR A 53 1.62 10.47 -0.67
C TYR A 53 3.12 10.80 -0.84
N LYS A 54 3.53 12.06 -0.60
CA LYS A 54 4.96 12.46 -0.66
C LYS A 54 5.79 11.89 0.49
N LEU A 55 5.15 11.54 1.60
CA LEU A 55 5.76 10.92 2.77
C LEU A 55 5.64 9.38 2.77
N SER A 56 5.11 8.82 1.68
CA SER A 56 4.76 7.41 1.58
C SER A 56 5.35 6.79 0.32
N ILE A 57 5.52 5.48 0.35
CA ILE A 57 6.05 4.71 -0.76
C ILE A 57 4.94 3.79 -1.26
N PRO A 58 4.59 3.82 -2.56
CA PRO A 58 3.63 2.88 -3.12
C PRO A 58 4.28 1.49 -3.16
N ILE A 59 3.54 0.45 -2.75
CA ILE A 59 4.02 -0.94 -2.71
C ILE A 59 3.19 -1.90 -3.56
N ASP A 60 2.15 -1.41 -4.22
CA ASP A 60 1.39 -2.18 -5.21
C ASP A 60 2.31 -2.82 -6.27
N GLY A 61 2.10 -4.11 -6.54
CA GLY A 61 2.90 -4.88 -7.50
C GLY A 61 4.36 -5.11 -7.13
N LYS A 62 4.85 -4.58 -6.00
CA LYS A 62 6.25 -4.70 -5.57
C LYS A 62 6.50 -5.98 -4.78
N ILE A 63 7.76 -6.40 -4.77
CA ILE A 63 8.28 -7.42 -3.86
C ILE A 63 8.71 -6.70 -2.58
N ILE A 64 8.22 -7.20 -1.45
CA ILE A 64 8.46 -6.68 -0.10
C ILE A 64 9.01 -7.81 0.78
N ASP A 65 9.52 -7.46 1.95
CA ASP A 65 9.94 -8.41 2.98
C ASP A 65 9.35 -8.03 4.35
N ASP A 66 9.68 -8.80 5.38
CA ASP A 66 9.14 -8.60 6.73
C ASP A 66 9.45 -7.22 7.36
N SER A 67 10.39 -6.44 6.81
CA SER A 67 10.69 -5.08 7.29
C SER A 67 9.48 -4.15 7.26
N ILE A 68 8.53 -4.37 6.35
CA ILE A 68 7.35 -3.50 6.24
C ILE A 68 6.33 -3.71 7.36
N LYS A 69 6.45 -4.78 8.16
CA LYS A 69 5.58 -5.03 9.32
C LYS A 69 5.69 -3.94 10.38
N ASN A 70 6.81 -3.21 10.37
CA ASN A 70 7.05 -2.07 11.25
C ASN A 70 6.56 -0.73 10.67
N CYS A 71 6.03 -0.73 9.44
CA CYS A 71 5.51 0.46 8.78
C CYS A 71 3.99 0.55 8.95
N CYS A 72 3.47 1.76 8.86
CA CYS A 72 2.04 1.96 8.63
C CYS A 72 1.74 1.61 7.17
N ILE A 73 0.85 0.63 6.96
CA ILE A 73 0.33 0.27 5.65
C ILE A 73 -1.08 0.85 5.55
N PHE A 74 -1.41 1.50 4.44
CA PHE A 74 -2.71 2.12 4.26
C PHE A 74 -3.13 2.20 2.79
N VAL A 75 -4.41 2.42 2.57
CA VAL A 75 -4.98 2.81 1.28
C VAL A 75 -5.66 4.17 1.42
N TYR A 76 -5.73 4.89 0.31
CA TYR A 76 -6.48 6.12 0.20
C TYR A 76 -7.59 5.93 -0.83
N LEU A 77 -8.82 6.18 -0.41
CA LEU A 77 -10.00 6.15 -1.26
C LEU A 77 -10.33 7.59 -1.61
N ASP A 78 -10.44 7.88 -2.91
CA ASP A 78 -10.82 9.21 -3.37
C ASP A 78 -12.26 9.26 -3.86
N GLU A 79 -12.77 10.49 -3.88
CA GLU A 79 -14.15 10.76 -4.24
C GLU A 79 -14.46 10.41 -5.69
N ALA A 80 -13.49 10.56 -6.61
CA ALA A 80 -13.70 10.30 -8.03
C ALA A 80 -13.96 8.81 -8.34
N ASN A 81 -13.45 7.89 -7.51
CA ASN A 81 -13.55 6.46 -7.74
C ASN A 81 -14.42 5.73 -6.71
N TYR A 82 -14.63 6.31 -5.53
CA TYR A 82 -15.28 5.65 -4.41
C TYR A 82 -16.41 6.47 -3.78
N ASP A 83 -16.75 7.64 -4.33
CA ASP A 83 -17.74 8.59 -3.79
C ASP A 83 -17.45 9.01 -2.33
N LYS A 84 -16.21 8.85 -1.88
CA LYS A 84 -15.74 9.23 -0.54
C LYS A 84 -14.24 9.50 -0.51
N LYS A 85 -13.82 10.38 0.39
CA LYS A 85 -12.41 10.71 0.63
C LYS A 85 -11.98 10.22 2.01
N GLU A 86 -11.28 9.09 2.05
CA GLU A 86 -10.86 8.50 3.32
C GLU A 86 -9.55 7.74 3.25
N TYR A 87 -8.87 7.68 4.39
CA TYR A 87 -7.74 6.78 4.61
C TYR A 87 -8.23 5.54 5.33
N GLN A 88 -7.75 4.37 4.92
CA GLN A 88 -7.97 3.13 5.65
C GLN A 88 -6.63 2.48 5.98
N GLN A 89 -6.43 2.15 7.24
CA GLN A 89 -5.26 1.39 7.66
C GLN A 89 -5.42 -0.07 7.22
N VAL A 90 -4.34 -0.67 6.74
CA VAL A 90 -4.29 -2.06 6.32
C VAL A 90 -3.34 -2.81 7.25
N THR A 91 -3.81 -3.91 7.82
CA THR A 91 -2.96 -4.80 8.61
C THR A 91 -2.10 -5.69 7.71
N TRP A 92 -1.00 -6.21 8.25
CA TRP A 92 -0.18 -7.21 7.55
C TRP A 92 -1.01 -8.43 7.12
N ASP A 93 -1.90 -8.91 7.99
CA ASP A 93 -2.73 -10.08 7.69
C ASP A 93 -3.73 -9.79 6.56
N GLU A 94 -4.32 -8.59 6.51
CA GLU A 94 -5.17 -8.18 5.38
C GLU A 94 -4.38 -8.04 4.08
N LEU A 95 -3.15 -7.51 4.16
CA LEU A 95 -2.25 -7.41 3.01
C LEU A 95 -1.88 -8.79 2.45
N MET A 96 -1.70 -9.79 3.32
CA MET A 96 -1.34 -11.17 2.94
C MET A 96 -2.56 -12.02 2.55
N LYS A 97 -3.73 -11.83 3.19
CA LYS A 97 -4.96 -12.59 2.90
C LYS A 97 -5.39 -12.47 1.44
N LYS A 98 -5.13 -11.32 0.80
CA LYS A 98 -5.45 -11.10 -0.62
C LYS A 98 -4.41 -11.64 -1.62
N GLN A 99 -3.33 -12.29 -1.16
CA GLN A 99 -2.31 -12.90 -2.03
C GLN A 99 -2.55 -14.40 -2.28
N LEU A 100 -3.51 -15.04 -1.59
CA LEU A 100 -3.76 -16.48 -1.66
C LEU A 100 -4.85 -16.89 -2.65
N THR A 101 -5.34 -15.97 -3.48
CA THR A 101 -6.27 -16.26 -4.58
C THR A 101 -5.64 -15.87 -5.91
N ASN A 102 -4.74 -16.73 -6.39
CA ASN A 102 -4.53 -17.16 -7.79
C ASN A 102 -3.17 -17.85 -7.94
#